data_AF-A0A943EGG0-F1
#
_entry.id   AF-A0A943EGG0-F1
#
_cell.length_a   1.000
_cell.length_b   1.000
_cell.length_c   1.000
_cell.angle_alpha   90.00
_cell.angle_beta   90.00
_cell.angle_gamma   90.00
#
_symmetry.space_group_name_H-M   'P 1'
#
loop_
_entity.id
_entity.type
_entity.pdbx_description
1 polymer ?
#
loop_
_entity_poly.entity_id
_entity_poly.type
_entity_poly.pdbx_seq_one_letter_code
_entity_poly.pdbx_strand_id
1 'polypeptide(L)' 'MANINLPQELIDALAEGEANALLEGLKNPDLRQNPAFLAKVRQFLKDNDFYTTTEIPSMKYIKREASKIPDLIGDAYDV' A
#
# COMPACT_ATOMS: atom_id res chain seq x y z
N MET A 1 17.21 -28.46 7.19
CA MET A 1 17.04 -27.14 6.57
C MET A 1 18.40 -26.47 6.60
N ALA A 2 18.98 -26.13 5.46
CA ALA A 2 20.28 -25.47 5.44
C ALA A 2 20.11 -24.04 5.99
N ASN A 3 20.70 -23.75 7.14
CA ASN A 3 20.86 -22.38 7.62
C ASN A 3 21.91 -21.70 6.73
N ILE A 4 21.48 -21.20 5.58
CA ILE A 4 22.30 -20.32 4.76
C ILE A 4 22.36 -18.99 5.52
N ASN A 5 23.48 -18.72 6.16
CA ASN A 5 23.73 -17.43 6.80
C ASN A 5 24.14 -16.45 5.71
N LEU A 6 23.17 -15.74 5.11
CA LEU A 6 23.46 -14.71 4.13
C LEU A 6 24.13 -13.52 4.82
N PRO A 7 25.19 -12.94 4.23
CA PRO A 7 25.72 -11.65 4.65
C PRO A 7 24.62 -10.58 4.64
N GLN A 8 24.59 -9.74 5.68
CA GLN A 8 23.61 -8.65 5.80
C GLN A 8 23.67 -7.68 4.61
N GLU A 9 24.88 -7.41 4.10
CA GLU A 9 25.08 -6.54 2.92
C GLU A 9 24.31 -7.05 1.67
N LEU A 10 24.19 -8.37 1.50
CA LEU A 10 23.41 -8.94 0.40
C LEU A 10 21.91 -8.79 0.62
N ILE A 11 21.46 -8.93 1.87
CA ILE A 11 20.05 -8.75 2.25
C ILE A 11 19.64 -7.29 2.02
N ASP A 12 20.49 -6.34 2.43
CA ASP A 12 20.24 -4.91 2.28
C ASP A 12 20.21 -4.50 0.80
N ALA A 13 21.14 -5.01 -0.01
CA ALA A 13 21.16 -4.77 -1.45
C ALA A 13 19.90 -5.31 -2.16
N LEU A 14 19.38 -6.46 -1.73
CA LEU A 14 18.13 -7.02 -2.24
C LEU A 14 16.93 -6.13 -1.87
N ALA A 15 16.87 -5.68 -0.62
CA ALA A 15 15.80 -4.79 -0.16
C ALA A 15 15.80 -3.44 -0.91
N GLU A 16 16.98 -2.86 -1.14
CA GLU A 16 17.15 -1.65 -1.94
C GLU A 16 16.67 -1.86 -3.38
N GLY A 17 17.07 -2.97 -4.00
CA GLY A 17 16.66 -3.33 -5.36
C GLY A 17 15.15 -3.48 -5.49
N GLU A 18 14.51 -4.13 -4.52
CA GLU A 18 13.05 -4.29 -4.48
C GLU A 18 12.34 -2.93 -4.34
N ALA A 19 12.78 -2.09 -3.41
CA ALA A 19 12.21 -0.75 -3.23
C ALA A 19 12.34 0.10 -4.50
N ASN A 20 13.50 0.06 -5.16
CA ASN A 20 13.73 0.78 -6.41
C ASN A 20 12.82 0.28 -7.54
N ALA A 21 12.67 -1.04 -7.71
CA ALA A 21 11.79 -1.61 -8.72
C ALA A 21 10.31 -1.21 -8.50
N LEU A 22 9.85 -1.16 -7.25
CA LEU A 22 8.51 -0.68 -6.92
C LEU A 22 8.35 0.81 -7.26
N LEU A 23 9.36 1.65 -6.95
CA LEU A 23 9.35 3.08 -7.29
C LEU A 23 9.35 3.32 -8.81
N GLU A 24 10.12 2.55 -9.58
CA GLU A 24 10.12 2.61 -11.03
C GLU A 24 8.78 2.16 -11.62
N GLY A 25 8.20 1.09 -11.09
CA GLY A 25 6.87 0.62 -11.49
C GLY A 25 5.77 1.65 -11.23
N LEU A 26 5.87 2.45 -10.17
CA LEU A 26 4.95 3.57 -9.91
C LEU A 26 5.08 4.72 -10.92
N LYS A 27 6.24 4.88 -11.57
CA LYS A 27 6.45 5.85 -12.65
C LYS A 27 5.90 5.34 -13.99
N ASN A 28 5.81 4.02 -14.16
CA ASN A 28 5.27 3.41 -15.37
C ASN A 28 3.74 3.60 -15.43
N PRO A 29 3.19 4.17 -16.53
CA PRO A 29 1.77 4.53 -16.63
C PRO A 29 0.83 3.32 -16.61
N ASP A 30 1.26 2.17 -17.12
CA ASP A 30 0.44 0.96 -17.18
C ASP A 30 0.42 0.24 -15.83
N LEU A 31 1.60 0.16 -15.18
CA LEU A 31 1.73 -0.51 -13.88
C LEU A 31 1.09 0.31 -12.76
N ARG A 32 1.21 1.64 -12.75
CA ARG A 32 0.63 2.49 -11.71
C ARG A 32 -0.91 2.48 -11.67
N GLN A 33 -1.56 2.04 -12.74
CA GLN A 33 -3.01 1.85 -12.79
C GLN A 33 -3.43 0.40 -12.49
N ASN A 34 -2.47 -0.53 -12.45
CA ASN A 34 -2.76 -1.93 -12.23
C ASN A 34 -3.05 -2.20 -10.74
N PRO A 35 -4.26 -2.67 -10.38
CA PRO A 35 -4.64 -2.90 -8.99
C PRO A 35 -3.81 -3.98 -8.30
N ALA A 36 -3.34 -4.99 -9.04
CA ALA A 36 -2.48 -6.04 -8.50
C ALA A 36 -1.08 -5.51 -8.18
N PHE A 37 -0.53 -4.63 -9.01
CA PHE A 37 0.74 -3.96 -8.72
C PHE A 37 0.62 -3.05 -7.49
N LEU A 38 -0.43 -2.23 -7.43
CA LEU A 38 -0.68 -1.37 -6.27
C LEU A 38 -0.90 -2.15 -4.97
N ALA A 39 -1.50 -3.36 -5.04
CA ALA A 39 -1.61 -4.25 -3.90
C ALA A 39 -0.24 -4.71 -3.39
N LYS A 40 0.71 -5.03 -4.29
CA LYS A 40 2.09 -5.37 -3.91
C LYS A 40 2.80 -4.21 -3.22
N VAL A 41 2.65 -2.99 -3.75
CA VAL A 41 3.22 -1.78 -3.12
C VAL A 41 2.65 -1.58 -1.72
N ARG A 42 1.34 -1.73 -1.53
CA ARG A 42 0.72 -1.63 -0.19
C ARG A 42 1.21 -2.71 0.77
N GLN A 43 1.38 -3.93 0.28
CA GLN A 43 1.88 -5.04 1.08
C GLN A 43 3.33 -4.79 1.50
N PHE A 44 4.19 -4.35 0.59
CA PHE A 44 5.57 -3.95 0.88
C PHE A 44 5.65 -2.86 1.96
N LEU A 45 4.80 -1.83 1.87
CA LEU A 45 4.74 -0.80 2.91
C LEU A 45 4.32 -1.36 4.27
N LYS A 46 3.34 -2.28 4.29
CA LYS A 46 2.84 -2.91 5.51
C LYS A 46 3.89 -3.83 6.16
N ASP A 47 4.57 -4.65 5.35
CA ASP A 47 5.55 -5.62 5.83
C ASP A 47 6.81 -4.96 6.41
N ASN A 48 7.10 -3.73 5.97
CA ASN A 48 8.23 -2.94 6.44
C ASN A 48 7.83 -1.80 7.41
N ASP A 49 6.60 -1.82 7.93
CA ASP A 49 6.09 -0.81 8.88
C ASP A 49 6.22 0.65 8.39
N PHE A 50 6.05 0.87 7.09
CA PHE A 50 6.07 2.21 6.50
C PHE A 50 4.70 2.87 6.57
N TYR A 51 4.53 3.77 7.54
CA TYR A 51 3.30 4.53 7.75
C TYR A 51 3.26 5.80 6.90
N THR A 52 2.23 5.94 6.06
CA THR A 52 1.97 7.19 5.33
C THR A 52 1.36 8.25 6.25
N THR A 53 1.73 9.52 6.09
CA THR A 53 1.14 10.62 6.85
C THR A 53 -0.16 11.10 6.20
N THR A 54 -1.12 11.54 7.02
CA THR A 54 -2.41 12.07 6.52
C THR A 54 -2.30 13.48 5.92
N GLU A 55 -1.11 14.06 5.87
CA GLU A 55 -0.88 15.40 5.32
C GLU A 55 -0.86 15.44 3.79
N ILE A 56 -0.85 14.26 3.15
CA ILE A 56 -0.91 14.15 1.70
C ILE A 56 -2.26 14.72 1.20
N PRO A 57 -2.26 15.73 0.29
CA PRO A 57 -3.47 16.39 -0.18
C PRO A 57 -4.55 15.43 -0.65
N SER A 58 -4.16 14.39 -1.39
CA SER A 58 -5.07 13.35 -1.91
C SER A 58 -5.78 12.55 -0.82
N MET A 59 -5.13 12.31 0.32
CA MET A 59 -5.70 11.53 1.44
C MET A 59 -6.73 12.34 2.25
N LYS A 60 -6.59 13.68 2.25
CA LYS A 60 -7.57 14.58 2.89
C LYS A 60 -8.95 14.49 2.25
N TYR A 61 -9.02 14.25 0.93
CA TYR A 61 -10.28 14.09 0.21
C TYR A 61 -10.99 12.76 0.57
N ILE A 62 -10.24 11.65 0.68
CA ILE A 62 -10.80 10.33 1.02
C ILE A 62 -11.42 10.34 2.43
N LYS A 63 -10.75 10.94 3.43
CA LYS A 63 -11.32 11.10 4.78
C LYS A 63 -12.64 11.86 4.76
N ARG A 64 -12.74 12.89 3.92
CA ARG A 64 -13.92 13.74 3.81
C ARG A 64 -15.12 13.00 3.23
N GLU A 65 -14.89 12.12 2.25
CA GLU A 65 -15.94 11.31 1.61
C GLU A 65 -16.38 10.13 2.50
N ALA A 66 -15.45 9.46 3.20
CA ALA A 66 -15.82 8.42 4.17
C ALA A 66 -16.67 8.97 5.34
N SER A 67 -16.49 10.24 5.69
CA SER A 67 -17.30 10.94 6.71
C SER A 67 -18.71 11.29 6.22
N LYS A 68 -19.00 11.10 4.92
CA LYS A 68 -20.29 11.41 4.28
C LYS A 68 -21.02 10.16 3.79
N ILE A 69 -20.55 8.95 4.13
CA ILE A 69 -21.29 7.73 3.81
C ILE A 69 -22.64 7.83 4.53
N PRO A 70 -23.78 7.90 3.82
CA PRO A 70 -25.09 7.85 4.44
C PRO A 70 -25.20 6.53 5.19
N ASP A 71 -25.70 6.56 6.42
CA ASP A 71 -25.93 5.37 7.21
C ASP A 71 -26.95 4.50 6.43
N LEU A 72 -26.50 3.38 5.86
CA LEU A 72 -27.35 2.43 5.11
C LEU A 72 -28.13 1.49 6.05
N ILE A 73 -28.32 1.90 7.30
CA ILE A 73 -29.17 1.21 8.29
C ILE A 73 -30.36 2.11 8.56
N GLY A 74 -31.29 2.13 7.62
CA GLY A 74 -32.60 2.75 7.75
C GLY A 74 -33.62 1.90 7.01
N ASP A 75 -34.56 1.34 7.77
CA ASP A 75 -35.81 0.72 7.34
C ASP A 75 -35.74 -0.71 6.78
N ALA A 76 -35.29 -1.65 7.60
CA ALA A 76 -35.82 -3.01 7.54
C ALA A 76 -36.54 -3.31 8.86
N TYR A 77 -37.85 -3.57 8.73
CA TYR A 77 -38.81 -4.07 9.72
C TYR A 77 -39.56 -3.02 10.54
N ASP A 78 -40.64 -2.51 9.95
CA ASP A 78 -41.87 -2.20 10.67
C ASP A 78 -43.03 -2.99 10.05
N VAL A 79 -43.82 -3.60 10.95
CA VAL A 79 -45.12 -4.31 10.85
C VAL A 79 -45.23 -5.69 10.18
#